data_AF-A0A7S1C7M6-F1
#
_entry.id   AF-A0A7S1C7M6-F1
#
_cell.length_a   1.000
_cell.length_b   1.000
_cell.length_c   1.000
_cell.angle_alpha   90.00
_cell.angle_beta   90.00
_cell.angle_gamma   90.00
#
_symmetry.space_group_name_H-M   'P 1'
#
loop_
_entity.id
_entity.type
_entity.pdbx_description
1 polymer ?
#
loop_
_entity_poly.entity_id
_entity_poly.type
_entity_poly.pdbx_seq_one_letter_code
_entity_poly.pdbx_strand_id
1 'polypeptide(L)'
;ADVAFIAFFTALARSFDVVTDPVMGWVSDKTRTRWGRRRPFFIVACWGYAAMFIALFSPPASLTSGQSVALWFGFFYVIFYLFDTMGNVPYSALGPELSEDSEQRDSLFFWAKLFNGIGILCGAVGPVVLTINFRAGNADCQCDAACPLGPEGAANVGVPWPSSDYGSLPSPWYNDTACDALEATGDSVAGLDAWCACRLNCEGVCDQSVAREAFSATAWGFGGWYVVSMVILFVAIRERSESLAATAPPIVPSMLATLRNKPFIGLLPAWVCDMTAYTMIGTMLPFYVEYVIVPSSVPECADGKRAPLGLDPTAPENEDVAWCKSETWLGFGLVMLIGAQILSMPVWMLLTKKFGKFRTWLAFNLTTAVTNGLFAFIE
;
A
#
# COMPACT_ATOMS: atom_id res chain seq x y z
N ALA A 1 9.43 11.46 13.08
CA ALA A 1 9.11 12.50 12.09
C ALA A 1 7.65 12.86 12.29
N ASP A 2 7.28 14.13 12.36
CA ASP A 2 5.89 14.52 12.61
C ASP A 2 5.00 14.00 11.47
N VAL A 3 4.17 12.99 11.76
CA VAL A 3 3.19 12.37 10.86
C VAL A 3 2.34 13.43 10.14
N ALA A 4 2.16 14.59 10.79
CA ALA A 4 1.53 15.78 10.25
C ALA A 4 2.13 16.27 8.93
N PHE A 5 3.46 16.28 8.75
CA PHE A 5 4.06 16.74 7.48
C PHE A 5 3.78 15.76 6.34
N ILE A 6 3.85 14.46 6.60
CA ILE A 6 3.55 13.43 5.60
C ILE A 6 2.09 13.55 5.15
N ALA A 7 1.18 13.71 6.11
CA ALA A 7 -0.24 13.93 5.82
C ALA A 7 -0.46 15.23 5.02
N PHE A 8 0.20 16.31 5.39
CA PHE A 8 0.13 17.59 4.68
C PHE A 8 0.58 17.48 3.23
N PHE A 9 1.76 16.88 2.96
CA PHE A 9 2.25 16.71 1.59
C PHE A 9 1.37 15.77 0.77
N THR A 10 0.82 14.74 1.40
CA THR A 10 -0.13 13.82 0.75
C THR A 10 -1.39 14.56 0.31
N ALA A 11 -1.98 15.36 1.21
CA ALA A 11 -3.14 16.18 0.90
C ALA A 11 -2.84 17.25 -0.16
N LEU A 12 -1.65 17.86 -0.11
CA LEU A 12 -1.20 18.86 -1.07
C LEU A 12 -1.10 18.28 -2.49
N ALA A 13 -0.46 17.13 -2.65
CA ALA A 13 -0.33 16.48 -3.96
C ALA A 13 -1.71 16.17 -4.55
N ARG A 14 -2.60 15.55 -3.77
CA ARG A 14 -3.97 15.23 -4.22
C ARG A 14 -4.83 16.46 -4.52
N SER A 15 -4.61 17.56 -3.80
CA SER A 15 -5.30 18.82 -4.09
C SER A 15 -4.82 19.42 -5.42
N PHE A 16 -3.55 19.20 -5.77
CA PHE A 16 -2.97 19.64 -7.04
C PHE A 16 -3.54 18.87 -8.25
N ASP A 17 -3.86 17.58 -8.08
CA ASP A 17 -4.46 16.71 -9.10
C ASP A 17 -5.76 17.32 -9.70
N VAL A 18 -6.55 18.00 -8.87
CA VAL A 18 -7.79 18.68 -9.30
C VAL A 18 -7.55 19.69 -10.42
N VAL A 19 -6.36 20.31 -10.46
CA VAL A 19 -5.97 21.29 -11.48
C VAL A 19 -5.15 20.64 -12.58
N THR A 20 -4.22 19.76 -12.23
CA THR A 20 -3.30 19.15 -13.21
C THR A 20 -4.01 18.18 -14.14
N ASP A 21 -5.02 17.44 -13.68
CA ASP A 21 -5.72 16.45 -14.50
C ASP A 21 -6.48 17.10 -15.69
N PRO A 22 -7.33 18.13 -15.49
CA PRO A 22 -7.99 18.82 -16.62
C PRO A 22 -7.00 19.52 -17.56
N VAL A 23 -5.94 20.12 -16.99
CA VAL A 23 -4.90 20.78 -17.77
C VAL A 23 -4.17 19.77 -18.64
N MET A 24 -3.78 18.63 -18.07
CA MET A 24 -3.11 17.57 -18.80
C MET A 24 -4.02 16.95 -19.86
N GLY A 25 -5.29 16.74 -19.57
CA GLY A 25 -6.28 16.31 -20.57
C GLY A 25 -6.27 17.21 -21.80
N TRP A 26 -6.37 18.53 -21.59
CA TRP A 26 -6.34 19.50 -22.68
C TRP A 26 -5.00 19.62 -23.40
N VAL A 27 -3.88 19.62 -22.66
CA VAL A 27 -2.53 19.65 -23.24
C VAL A 27 -2.32 18.40 -24.11
N SER A 28 -2.75 17.23 -23.62
CA SER A 28 -2.66 15.98 -24.36
C SER A 28 -3.47 16.05 -25.66
N ASP A 29 -4.67 16.62 -25.62
CA ASP A 29 -5.53 16.71 -26.81
C ASP A 29 -5.06 17.76 -27.82
N LYS A 30 -4.38 18.83 -27.38
CA LYS A 30 -3.85 19.89 -28.27
C LYS A 30 -2.52 19.52 -28.91
N THR A 31 -1.76 18.62 -28.31
CA THR A 31 -0.39 18.31 -28.74
C THR A 31 -0.40 17.58 -30.08
N ARG A 32 0.37 18.07 -31.05
CA ARG A 32 0.54 17.45 -32.36
C ARG A 32 2.02 17.19 -32.61
N THR A 33 2.42 15.93 -32.56
CA THR A 33 3.81 15.53 -32.85
C THR A 33 3.84 14.48 -33.94
N ARG A 34 5.03 14.28 -34.53
CA ARG A 34 5.30 13.19 -35.49
C ARG A 34 5.02 11.79 -34.93
N TRP A 35 4.99 11.63 -33.62
CA TRP A 35 4.76 10.34 -32.96
C TRP A 35 3.29 10.13 -32.59
N GLY A 36 2.43 11.14 -32.72
CA GLY A 36 1.04 11.12 -32.28
C GLY A 36 0.72 12.25 -31.31
N ARG A 37 -0.50 12.24 -30.80
CA ARG A 37 -1.06 13.22 -29.87
C ARG A 37 -0.72 12.87 -28.42
N ARG A 38 -0.85 11.61 -28.01
CA ARG A 38 -0.68 11.15 -26.61
C ARG A 38 0.62 10.40 -26.36
N ARG A 39 1.17 9.73 -27.38
CA ARG A 39 2.41 8.94 -27.30
C ARG A 39 3.63 9.65 -26.67
N PRO A 40 3.94 10.93 -26.95
CA PRO A 40 5.08 11.61 -26.32
C PRO A 40 4.98 11.66 -24.80
N PHE A 41 3.77 11.81 -24.25
CA PHE A 41 3.54 11.90 -22.81
C PHE A 41 3.85 10.57 -22.11
N PHE A 42 3.57 9.42 -22.74
CA PHE A 42 3.92 8.12 -22.16
C PHE A 42 5.42 7.94 -21.98
N ILE A 43 6.24 8.42 -22.91
CA ILE A 43 7.70 8.32 -22.78
C ILE A 43 8.23 9.28 -21.71
N VAL A 44 7.75 10.51 -21.65
CA VAL A 44 8.21 11.45 -20.61
C VAL A 44 7.73 10.98 -19.23
N ALA A 45 6.48 10.51 -19.14
CA ALA A 45 5.92 9.97 -17.92
C ALA A 45 6.65 8.71 -17.46
N CYS A 46 7.05 7.80 -18.36
CA CYS A 46 7.70 6.56 -17.95
C CYS A 46 9.02 6.78 -17.20
N TRP A 47 9.90 7.62 -17.75
CA TRP A 47 11.18 7.92 -17.11
C TRP A 47 11.01 8.77 -15.86
N GLY A 48 10.14 9.79 -15.90
CA GLY A 48 9.89 10.67 -14.76
C GLY A 48 9.26 9.92 -13.59
N TYR A 49 8.20 9.14 -13.85
CA TYR A 49 7.52 8.34 -12.84
C TYR A 49 8.47 7.35 -12.18
N ALA A 50 9.23 6.57 -12.97
CA ALA A 50 10.15 5.57 -12.43
C ALA A 50 11.28 6.22 -11.60
N ALA A 51 11.86 7.32 -12.10
CA ALA A 51 12.92 8.02 -11.38
C ALA A 51 12.43 8.60 -10.05
N MET A 52 11.24 9.23 -10.04
CA MET A 52 10.67 9.79 -8.81
C MET A 52 10.22 8.70 -7.84
N PHE A 53 9.69 7.58 -8.34
CA PHE A 53 9.31 6.43 -7.51
C PHE A 53 10.53 5.83 -6.79
N ILE A 54 11.64 5.63 -7.52
CA ILE A 54 12.90 5.15 -6.93
C ILE A 54 13.45 6.17 -5.91
N ALA A 55 13.45 7.45 -6.24
CA ALA A 55 13.93 8.50 -5.34
C ALA A 55 13.09 8.64 -4.06
N LEU A 56 11.77 8.42 -4.16
CA LEU A 56 10.84 8.47 -3.04
C LEU A 56 11.13 7.38 -2.01
N PHE A 57 11.40 6.15 -2.48
CA PHE A 57 11.68 4.98 -1.62
C PHE A 57 13.17 4.76 -1.33
N SER A 58 14.05 5.58 -1.87
CA SER A 58 15.50 5.54 -1.61
C SER A 58 16.00 6.87 -1.04
N PRO A 59 15.60 7.22 0.20
CA PRO A 59 16.13 8.41 0.87
C PRO A 59 17.62 8.22 1.21
N PRO A 60 18.49 9.22 0.99
CA PRO A 60 19.90 9.11 1.31
C PRO A 60 20.13 8.98 2.82
N ALA A 61 21.07 8.11 3.20
CA ALA A 61 21.40 7.82 4.61
C ALA A 61 21.92 9.04 5.40
N SER A 62 22.32 10.13 4.72
CA SER A 62 22.74 11.39 5.34
C SER A 62 21.59 12.18 5.97
N LEU A 63 20.33 11.85 5.67
CA LEU A 63 19.15 12.49 6.25
C LEU A 63 18.81 11.85 7.60
N THR A 64 19.43 12.33 8.67
CA THR A 64 19.18 11.82 10.03
C THR A 64 18.03 12.51 10.74
N SER A 65 17.66 13.73 10.35
CA SER A 65 16.55 14.45 11.00
C SER A 65 15.19 14.01 10.45
N GLY A 66 14.20 13.83 11.34
CA GLY A 66 12.84 13.45 10.92
C GLY A 66 12.17 14.48 10.01
N GLN A 67 12.49 15.77 10.16
CA GLN A 67 11.98 16.84 9.29
C GLN A 67 12.59 16.78 7.89
N SER A 68 13.90 16.55 7.77
CA SER A 68 14.57 16.48 6.47
C SER A 68 14.09 15.29 5.64
N VAL A 69 13.79 14.15 6.29
CA VAL A 69 13.18 12.99 5.63
C VAL A 69 11.76 13.30 5.16
N ALA A 70 10.96 14.00 5.97
CA ALA A 70 9.60 14.41 5.59
C ALA A 70 9.58 15.39 4.40
N LEU A 71 10.52 16.33 4.35
CA LEU A 71 10.67 17.25 3.21
C LEU A 71 11.11 16.53 1.94
N TRP A 72 12.05 15.59 2.04
CA TRP A 72 12.45 14.73 0.93
C TRP A 72 11.23 13.98 0.38
N PHE A 73 10.50 13.28 1.26
CA PHE A 73 9.28 12.57 0.89
C PHE A 73 8.30 13.50 0.19
N GLY A 74 7.96 14.65 0.79
CA GLY A 74 6.99 15.59 0.24
C GLY A 74 7.34 16.11 -1.15
N PHE A 75 8.62 16.47 -1.36
CA PHE A 75 9.10 16.97 -2.64
C PHE A 75 8.97 15.91 -3.76
N PHE A 76 9.49 14.70 -3.53
CA PHE A 76 9.42 13.63 -4.52
C PHE A 76 7.99 13.11 -4.71
N TYR A 77 7.18 13.11 -3.65
CA TYR A 77 5.78 12.68 -3.71
C TYR A 77 4.96 13.58 -4.63
N VAL A 78 5.05 14.91 -4.48
CA VAL A 78 4.32 15.85 -5.35
C VAL A 78 4.73 15.69 -6.82
N ILE A 79 6.03 15.60 -7.10
CA ILE A 79 6.52 15.45 -8.47
C ILE A 79 6.15 14.09 -9.06
N PHE A 80 6.18 13.03 -8.25
CA PHE A 80 5.72 11.72 -8.64
C PHE A 80 4.26 11.75 -9.14
N TYR A 81 3.35 12.41 -8.42
CA TYR A 81 1.96 12.58 -8.86
C TYR A 81 1.83 13.40 -10.14
N LEU A 82 2.67 14.42 -10.35
CA LEU A 82 2.67 15.16 -11.62
C LEU A 82 3.01 14.26 -12.82
N PHE A 83 4.00 13.36 -12.66
CA PHE A 83 4.33 12.38 -13.71
C PHE A 83 3.27 11.29 -13.84
N ASP A 84 2.63 10.88 -12.74
CA ASP A 84 1.49 9.97 -12.77
C ASP A 84 0.33 10.56 -13.57
N THR A 85 -0.10 11.80 -13.29
CA THR A 85 -1.11 12.53 -14.07
C THR A 85 -0.76 12.56 -15.56
N MET A 86 0.50 12.85 -15.91
CA MET A 86 0.95 12.91 -17.30
C MET A 86 0.85 11.57 -18.03
N GLY A 87 0.98 10.43 -17.34
CA GLY A 87 0.81 9.10 -17.93
C GLY A 87 -0.64 8.59 -17.88
N ASN A 88 -1.28 8.74 -16.72
CA ASN A 88 -2.57 8.14 -16.40
C ASN A 88 -3.75 8.86 -17.09
N VAL A 89 -3.72 10.19 -17.20
CA VAL A 89 -4.79 10.94 -17.88
C VAL A 89 -4.88 10.59 -19.37
N PRO A 90 -3.77 10.63 -20.16
CA PRO A 90 -3.82 10.19 -21.55
C PRO A 90 -4.13 8.70 -21.72
N TYR A 91 -3.71 7.85 -20.77
CA TYR A 91 -4.03 6.42 -20.77
C TYR A 91 -5.53 6.19 -20.61
N SER A 92 -6.16 6.83 -19.62
CA SER A 92 -7.60 6.71 -19.37
C SER A 92 -8.44 7.25 -20.52
N ALA A 93 -7.97 8.32 -21.17
CA ALA A 93 -8.62 8.89 -22.34
C ALA A 93 -8.49 8.00 -23.60
N LEU A 94 -7.51 7.09 -23.66
CA LEU A 94 -7.30 6.20 -24.80
C LEU A 94 -8.31 5.04 -24.83
N GLY A 95 -8.82 4.60 -23.68
CA GLY A 95 -9.77 3.49 -23.56
C GLY A 95 -10.98 3.62 -24.50
N PRO A 96 -11.72 4.74 -24.49
CA PRO A 96 -12.85 4.95 -25.40
C PRO A 96 -12.47 5.11 -26.87
N GLU A 97 -11.22 5.43 -27.21
CA GLU A 97 -10.75 5.63 -28.59
C GLU A 97 -10.34 4.32 -29.27
N LEU A 98 -10.10 3.25 -28.50
CA LEU A 98 -9.66 1.95 -29.00
C LEU A 98 -10.78 1.14 -29.67
N SER A 99 -12.04 1.36 -29.29
CA SER A 99 -13.19 0.63 -29.82
C SER A 99 -14.42 1.53 -29.96
N GLU A 100 -15.03 1.51 -31.15
CA GLU A 100 -16.31 2.16 -31.40
C GLU A 100 -17.50 1.32 -30.92
N ASP A 101 -17.35 -0.01 -30.87
CA ASP A 101 -18.37 -0.91 -30.37
C ASP A 101 -18.44 -0.87 -28.83
N SER A 102 -19.66 -0.68 -28.33
CA SER A 102 -19.95 -0.62 -26.90
C SER A 102 -19.67 -1.93 -26.18
N GLU A 103 -19.89 -3.09 -26.81
CA GLU A 103 -19.66 -4.39 -26.15
C GLU A 103 -18.16 -4.67 -26.03
N GLN A 104 -17.40 -4.41 -27.10
CA GLN A 104 -15.94 -4.52 -27.08
C GLN A 104 -15.30 -3.54 -26.09
N ARG A 105 -15.85 -2.33 -25.96
CA ARG A 105 -15.39 -1.34 -24.98
C ARG A 105 -15.66 -1.77 -23.54
N ASP A 106 -16.83 -2.33 -23.26
CA ASP A 106 -17.14 -2.87 -21.94
C ASP A 106 -16.17 -4.02 -21.56
N SER A 107 -15.86 -4.90 -22.52
CA SER A 107 -14.86 -5.96 -22.35
C SER A 107 -13.44 -5.42 -22.09
N LEU A 108 -13.03 -4.38 -22.81
CA LEU A 108 -11.74 -3.71 -22.60
C LEU A 108 -11.60 -3.16 -21.18
N PHE A 109 -12.62 -2.44 -20.70
CA PHE A 109 -12.62 -1.90 -19.33
C PHE A 109 -12.66 -3.00 -18.27
N PHE A 110 -13.36 -4.10 -18.52
CA PHE A 110 -13.35 -5.27 -17.63
C PHE A 110 -11.94 -5.81 -17.45
N TRP A 111 -11.22 -6.09 -18.54
CA TRP A 111 -9.84 -6.57 -18.46
C TRP A 111 -8.91 -5.56 -17.79
N ALA A 112 -9.03 -4.27 -18.13
CA ALA A 112 -8.23 -3.23 -17.49
C ALA A 112 -8.45 -3.18 -15.97
N LYS A 113 -9.69 -3.33 -15.51
CA LYS A 113 -10.03 -3.34 -14.08
C LYS A 113 -9.56 -4.60 -13.37
N LEU A 114 -9.60 -5.76 -14.03
CA LEU A 114 -9.06 -7.02 -13.50
C LEU A 114 -7.55 -6.91 -13.27
N PHE A 115 -6.80 -6.41 -14.26
CA PHE A 115 -5.36 -6.21 -14.15
C PHE A 115 -4.98 -5.11 -13.14
N ASN A 116 -5.83 -4.09 -12.97
CA ASN A 116 -5.65 -3.11 -11.89
C ASN A 116 -5.66 -3.80 -10.51
N GLY A 117 -6.62 -4.69 -10.25
CA GLY A 117 -6.67 -5.45 -8.99
C GLY A 117 -5.41 -6.27 -8.73
N ILE A 118 -4.85 -6.91 -9.77
CA ILE A 118 -3.57 -7.64 -9.68
C ILE A 118 -2.43 -6.67 -9.32
N GLY A 119 -2.38 -5.49 -9.94
CA GLY A 119 -1.39 -4.46 -9.62
C GLY A 119 -1.45 -4.01 -8.17
N ILE A 120 -2.66 -3.79 -7.62
CA ILE A 120 -2.85 -3.44 -6.20
C ILE A 120 -2.36 -4.57 -5.29
N LEU A 121 -2.67 -5.84 -5.59
CA LEU A 121 -2.17 -6.98 -4.82
C LEU A 121 -0.65 -7.06 -4.82
N CYS A 122 -0.01 -6.90 -5.99
CA CYS A 122 1.44 -6.90 -6.07
C CYS A 122 2.06 -5.74 -5.27
N GLY A 123 1.44 -4.56 -5.29
CA GLY A 123 1.90 -3.40 -4.52
C GLY A 123 1.74 -3.55 -3.01
N ALA A 124 0.67 -4.20 -2.55
CA ALA A 124 0.41 -4.43 -1.13
C ALA A 124 1.26 -5.57 -0.54
N VAL A 125 1.38 -6.68 -1.26
CA VAL A 125 2.05 -7.90 -0.77
C VAL A 125 3.56 -7.88 -1.05
N GLY A 126 3.98 -7.27 -2.17
CA GLY A 126 5.37 -7.29 -2.64
C GLY A 126 6.40 -6.81 -1.61
N PRO A 127 6.26 -5.60 -1.05
CA PRO A 127 7.19 -5.09 -0.04
C PRO A 127 7.26 -5.99 1.19
N VAL A 128 6.12 -6.46 1.70
CA VAL A 128 6.05 -7.29 2.91
C VAL A 128 6.82 -8.61 2.73
N VAL A 129 6.60 -9.30 1.60
CA VAL A 129 7.32 -10.54 1.29
C VAL A 129 8.82 -10.29 1.18
N LEU A 130 9.24 -9.19 0.56
CA LEU A 130 10.66 -8.85 0.44
C LEU A 130 11.29 -8.55 1.81
N THR A 131 10.60 -7.84 2.70
CA THR A 131 11.07 -7.56 4.06
C THR A 131 11.34 -8.86 4.83
N ILE A 132 10.43 -9.84 4.76
CA ILE A 132 10.60 -11.14 5.44
C ILE A 132 11.85 -11.87 4.91
N ASN A 133 12.02 -11.92 3.59
CA ASN A 133 13.15 -12.61 2.97
C ASN A 133 14.49 -11.92 3.26
N PHE A 134 14.53 -10.58 3.21
CA PHE A 134 15.74 -9.82 3.52
C PHE A 134 16.11 -9.92 5.01
N ARG A 135 15.12 -9.92 5.92
CA ARG A 135 15.37 -10.15 7.36
C ARG A 135 15.99 -11.52 7.60
N ALA A 136 15.46 -12.57 6.97
CA ALA A 136 15.97 -13.94 7.12
C ALA A 136 17.38 -14.13 6.56
N GLY A 137 17.77 -13.35 5.53
CA GLY A 137 19.07 -13.45 4.89
C GLY A 137 20.18 -12.57 5.48
N ASN A 138 19.85 -11.64 6.38
CA ASN A 138 20.82 -10.66 6.88
C ASN A 138 21.48 -11.12 8.19
N ALA A 139 22.76 -11.50 8.12
CA ALA A 139 23.54 -11.94 9.27
C ALA A 139 23.77 -10.81 10.30
N ASP A 140 23.76 -9.54 9.87
CA ASP A 140 23.90 -8.39 10.77
C ASP A 140 22.65 -8.19 11.64
N CYS A 141 21.53 -8.85 11.31
CA CYS A 141 20.30 -8.83 12.10
C CYS A 141 20.27 -9.89 13.23
N GLN A 142 21.39 -10.55 13.51
CA GLN A 142 21.53 -11.48 14.63
C GLN A 142 21.85 -10.73 15.94
N CYS A 143 20.85 -10.05 16.49
CA CYS A 143 21.01 -9.16 17.65
C CYS A 143 21.39 -9.87 18.95
N ASP A 144 21.07 -11.16 19.10
CA ASP A 144 21.45 -11.96 20.28
C ASP A 144 22.97 -12.07 20.47
N ALA A 145 23.73 -12.14 19.37
CA ALA A 145 25.18 -12.27 19.40
C ALA A 145 25.92 -10.92 19.40
N ALA A 146 25.26 -9.84 18.98
CA ALA A 146 25.87 -8.53 18.80
C ALA A 146 25.94 -7.70 20.10
N CYS A 147 25.08 -7.99 21.09
CA CYS A 147 25.00 -7.23 22.33
C CYS A 147 26.02 -7.70 23.39
N PRO A 148 26.79 -6.77 23.99
CA PRO A 148 27.86 -7.10 24.94
C PRO A 148 27.25 -7.43 26.30
N LEU A 149 26.73 -8.65 26.41
CA LEU A 149 26.45 -9.49 27.58
C LEU A 149 25.72 -10.71 27.00
N GLY A 150 26.33 -11.42 26.05
CA GLY A 150 25.84 -12.73 25.65
C GLY A 150 25.76 -13.69 26.86
N PRO A 151 25.33 -14.94 26.69
CA PRO A 151 25.24 -15.92 27.79
C PRO A 151 26.52 -16.03 28.66
N GLU A 152 27.69 -15.71 28.11
CA GLU A 152 28.97 -15.66 28.84
C GLU A 152 29.20 -14.39 29.66
N GLY A 153 28.59 -13.26 29.29
CA GLY A 153 28.74 -11.99 29.99
C GLY A 153 27.98 -11.94 31.33
N ALA A 154 26.79 -12.53 31.38
CA ALA A 154 25.99 -12.59 32.59
C ALA A 154 26.59 -13.56 33.65
N ALA A 155 27.33 -14.59 33.22
CA ALA A 155 28.14 -15.43 34.11
C ALA A 155 29.25 -14.64 34.82
N ASN A 156 29.77 -13.57 34.20
CA ASN A 156 30.86 -12.76 34.75
C ASN A 156 30.39 -11.65 35.70
N VAL A 157 29.08 -11.33 35.75
CA VAL A 157 28.51 -10.31 36.64
C VAL A 157 28.00 -10.90 37.97
N GLY A 158 28.11 -12.22 38.18
CA GLY A 158 27.79 -12.86 39.46
C GLY A 158 26.29 -12.80 39.83
N VAL A 159 25.43 -12.46 38.87
CA VAL A 159 23.99 -12.67 38.98
C VAL A 159 23.70 -14.15 38.73
N PRO A 160 22.90 -14.82 39.57
CA PRO A 160 22.51 -16.20 39.32
C PRO A 160 21.69 -16.24 38.04
N TRP A 161 22.29 -16.68 36.94
CA TRP A 161 21.52 -17.30 35.87
C TRP A 161 20.74 -18.46 36.48
N PRO A 162 19.43 -18.62 36.19
CA PRO A 162 18.63 -19.67 36.82
C PRO A 162 19.32 -21.02 36.61
N SER A 163 19.78 -21.59 37.72
CA SER A 163 20.66 -22.74 37.74
C SER A 163 19.89 -24.01 37.40
N SER A 164 20.37 -24.73 36.39
CA SER A 164 20.49 -26.19 36.26
C SER A 164 19.27 -27.12 36.44
N ASP A 165 18.08 -26.67 36.84
CA ASP A 165 16.88 -27.53 36.88
C ASP A 165 16.18 -27.65 35.51
N TYR A 166 16.55 -26.80 34.54
CA TYR A 166 16.15 -26.91 33.15
C TYR A 166 17.39 -27.21 32.31
N GLY A 167 17.38 -28.39 31.67
CA GLY A 167 18.54 -29.00 31.03
C GLY A 167 19.26 -28.12 30.00
N SER A 168 20.52 -28.46 29.80
CA SER A 168 21.45 -27.89 28.82
C SER A 168 20.89 -27.88 27.39
N LEU A 169 20.36 -26.75 26.90
CA LEU A 169 20.30 -26.43 25.46
C LEU A 169 20.23 -24.89 25.25
N PRO A 170 20.97 -24.34 24.27
CA PRO A 170 20.87 -22.95 23.86
C PRO A 170 19.69 -22.81 22.91
N SER A 171 18.73 -21.97 23.26
CA SER A 171 17.59 -21.71 22.41
C SER A 171 17.24 -20.22 22.35
N PRO A 172 16.77 -19.74 21.19
CA PRO A 172 16.31 -18.35 21.04
C PRO A 172 15.12 -18.00 21.95
N TRP A 173 14.30 -18.99 22.33
CA TRP A 173 13.02 -18.77 23.02
C TRP A 173 13.13 -18.39 24.51
N TYR A 174 14.25 -18.70 25.19
CA TYR A 174 14.43 -18.33 26.60
C TYR A 174 14.77 -16.85 26.78
N ASN A 175 15.31 -16.25 25.73
CA ASN A 175 15.80 -14.87 25.71
C ASN A 175 14.67 -13.83 25.61
N ASP A 176 13.59 -14.12 24.89
CA ASP A 176 12.39 -13.25 24.79
C ASP A 176 11.62 -13.18 26.11
N THR A 177 11.33 -14.35 26.67
CA THR A 177 10.61 -14.48 27.95
C THR A 177 11.34 -13.84 29.12
N ALA A 178 12.68 -13.77 29.08
CA ALA A 178 13.49 -13.13 30.13
C ALA A 178 13.42 -11.59 30.10
N CYS A 179 13.37 -10.97 28.92
CA CYS A 179 13.18 -9.52 28.80
C CYS A 179 11.75 -9.09 29.12
N ASP A 180 10.75 -9.86 28.68
CA ASP A 180 9.34 -9.58 28.96
C ASP A 180 9.01 -9.79 30.46
N ALA A 181 9.62 -10.79 31.11
CA ALA A 181 9.44 -11.05 32.55
C ALA A 181 10.08 -9.97 33.44
N LEU A 182 11.20 -9.37 33.04
CA LEU A 182 11.81 -8.22 33.73
C LEU A 182 10.85 -7.02 33.76
N GLU A 183 10.23 -6.71 32.62
CA GLU A 183 9.31 -5.58 32.47
C GLU A 183 8.05 -5.78 33.33
N ALA A 184 7.59 -7.03 33.48
CA ALA A 184 6.42 -7.39 34.28
C ALA A 184 6.67 -7.44 35.80
N THR A 185 7.88 -7.81 36.23
CA THR A 185 8.19 -7.98 37.66
C THR A 185 8.87 -6.77 38.30
N GLY A 186 9.52 -5.91 37.49
CA GLY A 186 10.23 -4.73 37.96
C GLY A 186 11.49 -5.03 38.78
N ASP A 187 11.87 -6.31 38.90
CA ASP A 187 13.06 -6.74 39.62
C ASP A 187 14.29 -6.58 38.72
N SER A 188 15.01 -5.46 38.86
CA SER A 188 16.21 -5.17 38.07
C SER A 188 17.32 -6.18 38.38
N VAL A 189 17.51 -7.16 37.49
CA VAL A 189 18.66 -8.08 37.54
C VAL A 189 19.85 -7.38 36.88
N ALA A 190 20.88 -7.06 37.66
CA ALA A 190 22.05 -6.30 37.19
C ALA A 190 22.68 -6.94 35.93
N GLY A 191 22.53 -6.25 34.78
CA GLY A 191 23.07 -6.68 33.48
C GLY A 191 22.03 -7.17 32.48
N LEU A 192 20.88 -7.69 32.93
CA LEU A 192 19.83 -8.17 32.03
C LEU A 192 19.06 -6.99 31.39
N ASP A 193 18.81 -5.92 32.14
CA ASP A 193 18.21 -4.66 31.61
C ASP A 193 19.06 -4.04 30.48
N ALA A 194 20.39 -4.07 30.62
CA ALA A 194 21.31 -3.53 29.64
C ALA A 194 21.38 -4.39 28.37
N TRP A 195 21.25 -5.71 28.52
CA TRP A 195 21.18 -6.64 27.39
C TRP A 195 19.86 -6.49 26.63
N CYS A 196 18.71 -6.45 27.32
CA CYS A 196 17.39 -6.25 26.73
C CYS A 196 17.29 -4.91 25.99
N ALA A 197 17.79 -3.82 26.59
CA ALA A 197 17.82 -2.51 25.95
C ALA A 197 18.70 -2.48 24.69
N CYS A 198 19.83 -3.19 24.71
CA CYS A 198 20.69 -3.33 23.54
C CYS A 198 20.00 -4.12 22.42
N ARG A 199 19.38 -5.26 22.78
CA ARG A 199 18.72 -6.14 21.83
C ARG A 199 17.53 -5.46 21.15
N LEU A 200 16.64 -4.83 21.91
CA LEU A 200 15.48 -4.11 21.37
C LEU A 200 15.90 -2.97 20.43
N ASN A 201 16.97 -2.23 20.79
CA ASN A 201 17.50 -1.19 19.92
C ASN A 201 18.13 -1.77 18.64
N CYS A 202 18.83 -2.90 18.75
CA CYS A 202 19.36 -3.62 17.59
C CYS A 202 18.24 -4.11 16.66
N GLU A 203 17.20 -4.75 17.20
CA GLU A 203 16.04 -5.23 16.43
C GLU A 203 15.31 -4.08 15.74
N GLY A 204 15.09 -2.95 16.45
CA GLY A 204 14.48 -1.76 15.87
C GLY A 204 15.28 -1.15 14.73
N VAL A 205 16.62 -1.07 14.85
CA VAL A 205 17.50 -0.59 13.77
C VAL A 205 17.51 -1.57 12.60
N CYS A 206 17.54 -2.87 12.89
CA CYS A 206 17.49 -3.92 11.87
C CYS A 206 16.19 -3.87 11.08
N ASP A 207 15.04 -3.83 11.74
CA ASP A 207 13.74 -3.76 11.06
C ASP A 207 13.59 -2.50 10.22
N GLN A 208 14.11 -1.37 10.71
CA GLN A 208 14.13 -0.15 9.92
C GLN A 208 15.05 -0.27 8.68
N SER A 209 16.22 -0.89 8.82
CA SER A 209 17.17 -1.06 7.71
C SER A 209 16.64 -2.01 6.64
N VAL A 210 16.14 -3.18 7.05
CA VAL A 210 15.60 -4.22 6.18
C VAL A 210 14.35 -3.71 5.46
N ALA A 211 13.47 -3.00 6.16
CA ALA A 211 12.30 -2.39 5.52
C ALA A 211 12.73 -1.38 4.44
N ARG A 212 13.69 -0.50 4.73
CA ARG A 212 14.20 0.47 3.72
C ARG A 212 14.76 -0.23 2.50
N GLU A 213 15.54 -1.29 2.68
CA GLU A 213 16.08 -2.09 1.58
C GLU A 213 14.95 -2.76 0.78
N ALA A 214 13.98 -3.39 1.44
CA ALA A 214 12.83 -4.03 0.80
C ALA A 214 12.00 -3.04 -0.03
N PHE A 215 11.68 -1.87 0.52
CA PHE A 215 10.95 -0.82 -0.21
C PHE A 215 11.77 -0.27 -1.38
N SER A 216 13.08 -0.06 -1.21
CA SER A 216 13.94 0.40 -2.30
C SER A 216 14.06 -0.62 -3.43
N ALA A 217 14.23 -1.91 -3.10
CA ALA A 217 14.28 -3.00 -4.08
C ALA A 217 12.96 -3.14 -4.82
N THR A 218 11.84 -3.00 -4.09
CA THR A 218 10.49 -2.97 -4.67
C THR A 218 10.35 -1.80 -5.66
N ALA A 219 10.86 -0.62 -5.30
CA ALA A 219 10.81 0.56 -6.16
C ALA A 219 11.59 0.40 -7.46
N TRP A 220 12.77 -0.22 -7.42
CA TRP A 220 13.53 -0.56 -8.63
C TRP A 220 12.80 -1.58 -9.51
N GLY A 221 12.22 -2.62 -8.90
CA GLY A 221 11.47 -3.65 -9.61
C GLY A 221 10.24 -3.09 -10.34
N PHE A 222 9.37 -2.38 -9.62
CA PHE A 222 8.17 -1.77 -10.19
C PHE A 222 8.49 -0.61 -11.13
N GLY A 223 9.51 0.21 -10.81
CA GLY A 223 9.95 1.28 -11.69
C GLY A 223 10.42 0.74 -13.06
N GLY A 224 11.23 -0.32 -13.05
CA GLY A 224 11.65 -1.01 -14.27
C GLY A 224 10.47 -1.61 -15.04
N TRP A 225 9.57 -2.31 -14.36
CA TRP A 225 8.37 -2.87 -14.99
C TRP A 225 7.47 -1.78 -15.61
N TYR A 226 7.29 -0.65 -14.93
CA TYR A 226 6.52 0.48 -15.45
C TYR A 226 7.15 1.05 -16.73
N VAL A 227 8.48 1.24 -16.75
CA VAL A 227 9.20 1.72 -17.94
C VAL A 227 9.01 0.78 -19.10
N VAL A 228 9.25 -0.52 -18.90
CA VAL A 228 9.08 -1.54 -19.95
C VAL A 228 7.65 -1.52 -20.50
N SER A 229 6.65 -1.48 -19.62
CA SER A 229 5.23 -1.47 -20.01
C SER A 229 4.86 -0.22 -20.82
N MET A 230 5.30 0.96 -20.39
CA MET A 230 5.04 2.21 -21.09
C MET A 230 5.80 2.33 -22.42
N VAL A 231 7.01 1.78 -22.51
CA VAL A 231 7.75 1.70 -23.78
C VAL A 231 7.05 0.75 -24.75
N ILE A 232 6.54 -0.38 -24.28
CA ILE A 232 5.72 -1.30 -25.09
C ILE A 232 4.46 -0.57 -25.58
N LEU A 233 3.74 0.14 -24.71
CA LEU A 233 2.57 0.94 -25.11
C LEU A 233 2.93 1.98 -26.17
N PHE A 234 4.06 2.68 -25.98
CA PHE A 234 4.54 3.65 -26.96
C PHE A 234 4.80 3.01 -28.32
N VAL A 235 5.38 1.81 -28.40
CA VAL A 235 5.71 1.16 -29.69
C VAL A 235 4.50 0.47 -30.32
N ALA A 236 3.68 -0.21 -29.52
CA ALA A 236 2.59 -1.07 -29.98
C ALA A 236 1.36 -0.28 -30.42
N ILE A 237 1.02 0.81 -29.73
CA ILE A 237 -0.20 1.56 -29.99
C ILE A 237 0.07 2.61 -31.07
N ARG A 238 -0.66 2.51 -32.19
CA ARG A 238 -0.73 3.55 -33.22
C ARG A 238 -2.06 4.27 -33.12
N GLU A 239 -2.00 5.58 -32.92
CA GLU A 239 -3.18 6.43 -32.88
C GLU A 239 -3.79 6.62 -34.28
N ARG A 240 -5.11 6.71 -34.37
CA ARG A 240 -5.85 6.88 -35.64
C ARG A 240 -5.69 8.31 -36.18
N SER A 241 -5.56 8.46 -37.50
CA SER A 241 -5.38 9.77 -38.15
C SER A 241 -6.56 10.73 -37.98
N GLU A 242 -7.78 10.23 -37.82
CA GLU A 242 -8.97 11.07 -37.57
C GLU A 242 -8.96 11.73 -36.19
N SER A 243 -8.41 11.07 -35.16
CA SER A 243 -8.26 11.70 -33.84
C SER A 243 -7.25 12.85 -33.86
N LEU A 244 -6.28 12.79 -34.79
CA LEU A 244 -5.34 13.87 -35.06
C LEU A 244 -5.99 15.04 -35.80
N ALA A 245 -7.15 14.90 -36.44
CA ALA A 245 -7.79 16.00 -37.18
C ALA A 245 -8.58 16.95 -36.24
N ALA A 246 -9.15 16.43 -35.15
CA ALA A 246 -9.98 17.20 -34.23
C ALA A 246 -9.20 18.34 -33.52
N THR A 247 -9.77 19.54 -33.50
CA THR A 247 -9.26 20.69 -32.72
C THR A 247 -9.81 20.64 -31.30
N ALA A 248 -8.92 20.63 -30.31
CA ALA A 248 -9.32 20.66 -28.90
C ALA A 248 -10.08 21.97 -28.59
N PRO A 249 -11.32 21.91 -28.08
CA PRO A 249 -12.04 23.11 -27.65
C PRO A 249 -11.37 23.75 -26.42
N PRO A 250 -11.63 25.03 -26.14
CA PRO A 250 -11.15 25.67 -24.91
C PRO A 250 -11.68 24.95 -23.65
N ILE A 251 -10.82 24.79 -22.63
CA ILE A 251 -11.09 24.02 -21.40
C ILE A 251 -12.35 24.50 -20.69
N VAL A 252 -12.41 25.79 -20.37
CA VAL A 252 -13.48 26.32 -19.49
C VAL A 252 -14.85 26.16 -20.14
N PRO A 253 -15.06 26.52 -21.42
CA PRO A 253 -16.34 26.30 -22.08
C PRO A 253 -16.73 24.82 -22.23
N SER A 254 -15.78 23.91 -22.47
CA SER A 254 -16.09 22.48 -22.61
C SER A 254 -16.52 21.86 -21.27
N MET A 255 -15.83 22.18 -20.18
CA MET A 255 -16.21 21.74 -18.84
C MET A 255 -17.58 22.29 -18.43
N LEU A 256 -17.83 23.59 -18.66
CA LEU A 256 -19.13 24.20 -18.38
C LEU A 256 -20.25 23.58 -19.23
N ALA A 257 -19.98 23.17 -20.47
CA ALA A 257 -20.96 22.48 -21.30
C ALA A 257 -21.34 21.11 -20.71
N THR A 258 -20.38 20.34 -20.19
CA THR A 258 -20.64 19.09 -19.49
C THR A 258 -21.52 19.30 -18.27
N LEU A 259 -21.27 20.36 -17.50
CA LEU A 259 -22.09 20.75 -16.36
C LEU A 259 -23.48 21.27 -16.73
N ARG A 260 -23.84 21.42 -18.01
CA ARG A 260 -25.24 21.70 -18.41
C ARG A 260 -26.08 20.44 -18.57
N ASN A 261 -25.46 19.26 -18.55
CA ASN A 261 -26.15 17.98 -18.66
C ASN A 261 -26.81 17.60 -17.32
N LYS A 262 -28.13 17.80 -17.21
CA LYS A 262 -28.90 17.54 -15.97
C LYS A 262 -28.75 16.11 -15.44
N PRO A 263 -28.89 15.04 -16.26
CA PRO A 263 -28.59 13.67 -15.84
C PRO A 263 -27.20 13.48 -15.23
N PHE A 264 -26.18 14.10 -15.82
CA PHE A 264 -24.80 13.99 -15.34
C PHE A 264 -24.62 14.66 -13.97
N ILE A 265 -25.15 15.88 -13.80
CA ILE A 265 -25.09 16.59 -12.51
C ILE A 265 -25.79 15.79 -11.41
N GLY A 266 -26.93 15.16 -11.73
CA GLY A 266 -27.66 14.32 -10.79
C GLY A 266 -26.88 13.11 -10.28
N LEU A 267 -25.90 12.62 -11.06
CA LEU A 267 -25.05 11.48 -10.69
C LEU A 267 -23.86 11.88 -9.80
N LEU A 268 -23.43 13.15 -9.83
CA LEU A 268 -22.24 13.59 -9.10
C LEU A 268 -22.34 13.39 -7.57
N PRO A 269 -23.44 13.76 -6.88
CA PRO A 269 -23.56 13.54 -5.44
C PRO A 269 -23.52 12.06 -5.05
N ALA A 270 -24.15 11.20 -5.86
CA ALA A 270 -24.13 9.76 -5.63
C ALA A 270 -22.70 9.21 -5.74
N TRP A 271 -21.92 9.70 -6.70
CA TRP A 271 -20.53 9.30 -6.88
C TRP A 271 -19.62 9.76 -5.73
N VAL A 272 -19.83 10.98 -5.22
CA VAL A 272 -19.10 11.47 -4.03
C VAL A 272 -19.42 10.62 -2.81
N CYS A 273 -20.69 10.27 -2.61
CA CYS A 273 -21.11 9.40 -1.51
C CYS A 273 -20.43 8.02 -1.59
N ASP A 274 -20.44 7.40 -2.78
CA ASP A 274 -19.81 6.11 -3.04
C ASP A 274 -18.29 6.14 -2.77
N MET A 275 -17.59 7.15 -3.29
CA MET A 275 -16.16 7.33 -3.07
C MET A 275 -15.80 7.60 -1.61
N THR A 276 -16.64 8.34 -0.89
CA THR A 276 -16.45 8.61 0.54
C THR A 276 -16.58 7.32 1.35
N ALA A 277 -17.64 6.54 1.11
CA ALA A 277 -17.85 5.26 1.79
C ALA A 277 -16.69 4.28 1.52
N TYR A 278 -16.28 4.17 0.26
CA TYR A 278 -15.14 3.34 -0.14
C TYR A 278 -13.84 3.75 0.58
N THR A 279 -13.55 5.06 0.62
CA THR A 279 -12.34 5.58 1.27
C THR A 279 -12.38 5.39 2.78
N MET A 280 -13.55 5.55 3.40
CA MET A 280 -13.73 5.35 4.84
C MET A 280 -13.42 3.90 5.23
N ILE A 281 -13.95 2.91 4.51
CA ILE A 281 -13.66 1.49 4.76
C ILE A 281 -12.17 1.19 4.59
N GLY A 282 -11.54 1.70 3.52
CA GLY A 282 -10.12 1.48 3.25
C GLY A 282 -9.19 2.09 4.31
N THR A 283 -9.54 3.27 4.85
CA THR A 283 -8.74 3.97 5.87
C THR A 283 -9.02 3.49 7.29
N MET A 284 -10.22 2.98 7.57
CA MET A 284 -10.57 2.38 8.87
C MET A 284 -9.95 1.00 9.07
N LEU A 285 -9.64 0.26 8.00
CA LEU A 285 -9.07 -1.10 8.13
C LEU A 285 -7.75 -1.13 8.94
N PRO A 286 -6.72 -0.30 8.65
CA PRO A 286 -5.54 -0.15 9.51
C PRO A 286 -5.88 0.15 10.96
N PHE A 287 -6.78 1.11 11.17
CA PHE A 287 -7.19 1.51 12.50
C PHE A 287 -7.85 0.35 13.28
N TYR A 288 -8.77 -0.38 12.65
CA TYR A 288 -9.43 -1.52 13.28
C TYR A 288 -8.46 -2.65 13.60
N VAL A 289 -7.52 -2.96 12.69
CA VAL A 289 -6.54 -4.03 12.96
C VAL A 289 -5.60 -3.63 14.09
N GLU A 290 -5.10 -2.40 14.08
CA GLU A 290 -4.08 -1.93 15.04
C GLU A 290 -4.65 -1.59 16.42
N TYR A 291 -5.90 -1.15 16.52
CA TYR A 291 -6.47 -0.68 17.79
C TYR A 291 -7.62 -1.54 18.32
N VAL A 292 -8.29 -2.34 17.48
CA VAL A 292 -9.47 -3.14 17.88
C VAL A 292 -9.17 -4.64 17.90
N ILE A 293 -8.54 -5.18 16.85
CA ILE A 293 -8.30 -6.63 16.73
C ILE A 293 -7.07 -7.06 17.53
N VAL A 294 -5.92 -6.41 17.29
CA VAL A 294 -4.69 -6.63 18.04
C VAL A 294 -4.16 -5.28 18.48
N PRO A 295 -4.70 -4.69 19.56
CA PRO A 295 -4.17 -3.46 20.12
C PRO A 295 -2.69 -3.64 20.45
N SER A 296 -1.83 -2.92 19.74
CA SER A 296 -0.37 -2.93 19.96
C SER A 296 0.03 -2.54 21.39
N SER A 297 -0.89 -1.96 22.15
CA SER A 297 -0.73 -1.55 23.55
C SER A 297 -1.15 -2.59 24.59
N VAL A 298 -1.66 -3.78 24.20
CA VAL A 298 -2.11 -4.80 25.16
C VAL A 298 -1.07 -5.94 25.24
N PRO A 299 -0.59 -6.32 26.45
CA PRO A 299 0.44 -7.37 26.64
C PRO A 299 0.00 -8.79 26.27
N GLU A 300 -1.23 -9.00 25.81
CA GLU A 300 -1.79 -10.33 25.54
C GLU A 300 -1.09 -11.06 24.38
N CYS A 301 -0.37 -10.34 23.52
CA CYS A 301 0.56 -10.93 22.54
C CYS A 301 1.99 -11.14 23.07
N ALA A 302 2.37 -10.55 24.22
CA ALA A 302 3.66 -10.78 24.88
C ALA A 302 3.66 -12.08 25.69
N ASP A 303 2.53 -12.46 26.27
CA ASP A 303 2.44 -13.66 27.13
C ASP A 303 2.27 -14.99 26.36
N GLY A 304 2.14 -14.95 25.02
CA GLY A 304 1.77 -16.11 24.21
C GLY A 304 0.43 -16.75 24.60
N LYS A 305 -0.28 -16.20 25.60
CA LYS A 305 -1.45 -16.78 26.26
C LYS A 305 -2.68 -15.92 26.07
N ARG A 306 -3.18 -15.92 24.83
CA ARG A 306 -4.60 -15.92 24.41
C ARG A 306 -4.69 -15.27 23.05
N ALA A 307 -4.79 -16.09 22.01
CA ALA A 307 -5.35 -15.62 20.76
C ALA A 307 -6.82 -15.23 20.99
N PRO A 308 -7.30 -14.07 20.49
CA PRO A 308 -8.72 -13.69 20.56
C PRO A 308 -9.67 -14.64 19.81
N LEU A 309 -9.14 -15.70 19.17
CA LEU A 309 -9.85 -16.75 18.44
C LEU A 309 -9.88 -18.13 19.13
N GLY A 310 -9.49 -18.23 20.41
CA GLY A 310 -9.68 -19.46 21.19
C GLY A 310 -8.78 -20.64 20.81
N LEU A 311 -7.60 -20.37 20.25
CA LEU A 311 -6.57 -21.39 20.02
C LEU A 311 -5.66 -21.52 21.25
N ASP A 312 -5.44 -22.76 21.68
CA ASP A 312 -4.71 -23.12 22.90
C ASP A 312 -3.23 -22.69 22.80
N PRO A 313 -2.76 -21.81 23.71
CA PRO A 313 -1.39 -21.32 23.70
C PRO A 313 -0.34 -22.34 24.16
N THR A 314 -0.74 -23.52 24.64
CA THR A 314 0.18 -24.55 25.17
C THR A 314 0.56 -25.63 24.15
N ALA A 315 0.09 -25.54 22.90
CA ALA A 315 0.46 -26.49 21.86
C ALA A 315 1.91 -26.23 21.37
N PRO A 316 2.79 -27.24 21.41
CA PRO A 316 4.21 -27.11 21.09
C PRO A 316 4.53 -26.88 19.59
N GLU A 317 3.52 -26.61 18.76
CA GLU A 317 3.67 -26.36 17.31
C GLU A 317 3.38 -24.89 16.92
N ASN A 318 3.13 -24.00 17.88
CA ASN A 318 2.73 -22.61 17.63
C ASN A 318 3.89 -21.60 17.76
N GLU A 319 5.07 -21.96 17.26
CA GLU A 319 6.35 -21.25 17.50
C GLU A 319 6.54 -19.91 16.76
N ASP A 320 5.61 -19.47 15.92
CA ASP A 320 5.65 -18.13 15.32
C ASP A 320 4.22 -17.66 15.10
N VAL A 321 3.62 -16.98 16.08
CA VAL A 321 2.23 -16.53 15.91
C VAL A 321 2.23 -15.32 14.98
N ALA A 322 2.37 -15.56 13.68
CA ALA A 322 2.20 -14.55 12.62
C ALA A 322 0.88 -13.76 12.78
N TRP A 323 -0.09 -14.37 13.45
CA TRP A 323 -1.39 -13.85 13.86
C TRP A 323 -1.34 -12.77 14.97
N CYS A 324 -0.20 -12.51 15.62
CA CYS A 324 -0.05 -11.42 16.60
C CYS A 324 0.56 -10.15 15.99
N LYS A 325 1.06 -10.20 14.75
CA LYS A 325 1.53 -8.99 14.05
C LYS A 325 0.36 -8.33 13.31
N SER A 326 0.06 -7.08 13.64
CA SER A 326 -0.99 -6.28 13.00
C SER A 326 -0.77 -6.17 11.47
N GLU A 327 0.48 -6.11 11.03
CA GLU A 327 0.88 -6.11 9.62
C GLU A 327 0.37 -7.35 8.85
N THR A 328 0.37 -8.53 9.48
CA THR A 328 -0.09 -9.78 8.86
C THR A 328 -1.60 -9.76 8.64
N TRP A 329 -2.36 -9.31 9.65
CA TRP A 329 -3.82 -9.18 9.55
C TRP A 329 -4.24 -8.11 8.55
N LEU A 330 -3.49 -7.02 8.49
CA LEU A 330 -3.69 -5.99 7.47
C LEU A 330 -3.45 -6.55 6.07
N GLY A 331 -2.36 -7.27 5.87
CA GLY A 331 -2.06 -7.95 4.62
C GLY A 331 -3.16 -8.93 4.22
N PHE A 332 -3.62 -9.77 5.14
CA PHE A 332 -4.69 -10.74 4.90
C PHE A 332 -6.03 -10.07 4.56
N GLY A 333 -6.42 -9.05 5.33
CA GLY A 333 -7.63 -8.27 5.10
C GLY A 333 -7.62 -7.60 3.72
N LEU A 334 -6.50 -6.99 3.33
CA LEU A 334 -6.32 -6.40 2.00
C LEU A 334 -6.40 -7.44 0.89
N VAL A 335 -5.74 -8.61 1.05
CA VAL A 335 -5.80 -9.69 0.06
C VAL A 335 -7.22 -10.22 -0.10
N MET A 336 -7.96 -10.40 1.00
CA MET A 336 -9.36 -10.82 0.94
C MET A 336 -10.25 -9.77 0.26
N LEU A 337 -10.10 -8.49 0.60
CA LEU A 337 -10.86 -7.40 -0.01
C LEU A 337 -10.62 -7.32 -1.52
N ILE A 338 -9.36 -7.35 -1.94
CA ILE A 338 -9.01 -7.25 -3.37
C ILE A 338 -9.36 -8.55 -4.10
N GLY A 339 -9.19 -9.72 -3.46
CA GLY A 339 -9.62 -11.00 -4.00
C GLY A 339 -11.13 -11.05 -4.25
N ALA A 340 -11.93 -10.55 -3.31
CA ALA A 340 -13.38 -10.41 -3.47
C ALA A 340 -13.74 -9.45 -4.62
N GLN A 341 -13.00 -8.34 -4.77
CA GLN A 341 -13.17 -7.42 -5.89
C GLN A 341 -12.94 -8.11 -7.24
N ILE A 342 -11.86 -8.88 -7.37
CA ILE A 342 -11.53 -9.63 -8.59
C ILE A 342 -12.60 -10.69 -8.91
N LEU A 343 -13.04 -11.44 -7.90
CA LEU A 343 -14.04 -12.51 -8.07
C LEU A 343 -15.46 -11.98 -8.35
N SER A 344 -15.79 -10.79 -7.84
CA SER A 344 -17.12 -10.20 -8.04
C SER A 344 -17.31 -9.57 -9.43
N MET A 345 -16.24 -9.11 -10.09
CA MET A 345 -16.34 -8.46 -11.40
C MET A 345 -17.01 -9.34 -12.49
N PRO A 346 -16.62 -10.62 -12.69
CA PRO A 346 -17.29 -11.50 -13.65
C PRO A 346 -18.78 -11.68 -13.36
N VAL A 347 -19.15 -11.78 -12.08
CA VAL A 347 -20.55 -11.95 -11.65
C VAL A 347 -21.38 -10.74 -12.08
N TRP A 348 -20.88 -9.53 -11.82
CA TRP A 348 -21.56 -8.30 -12.23
C TRP A 348 -21.65 -8.17 -13.76
N MET A 349 -20.63 -8.59 -14.51
CA MET A 349 -20.67 -8.59 -15.97
C MET A 349 -21.70 -9.57 -16.54
N LEU A 350 -21.90 -10.73 -15.92
CA LEU A 350 -22.97 -11.66 -16.29
C LEU A 350 -24.35 -11.07 -15.98
N LEU A 351 -24.48 -10.38 -14.84
CA LEU A 351 -25.72 -9.70 -14.47
C LEU A 351 -26.06 -8.55 -15.42
N THR A 352 -25.08 -7.77 -15.89
CA THR A 352 -25.34 -6.68 -16.86
C THR A 352 -25.81 -7.25 -18.20
N LYS A 353 -25.24 -8.37 -18.67
CA LYS A 353 -25.70 -9.05 -19.89
C LYS A 353 -27.11 -9.62 -19.75
N LYS A 354 -27.48 -10.13 -18.57
CA LYS A 354 -28.79 -10.76 -18.34
C LYS A 354 -29.93 -9.77 -18.05
N PHE A 355 -29.68 -8.76 -17.22
CA PHE A 355 -30.72 -7.86 -16.70
C PHE A 355 -30.65 -6.43 -17.25
N GLY A 356 -29.61 -6.11 -18.02
CA GLY A 356 -29.35 -4.78 -18.56
C GLY A 356 -28.69 -3.84 -17.55
N LYS A 357 -27.91 -2.88 -18.08
CA LYS A 357 -27.01 -2.01 -17.29
C LYS A 357 -27.70 -1.26 -16.15
N PHE A 358 -28.87 -0.68 -16.40
CA PHE A 358 -29.57 0.14 -15.40
C PHE A 358 -30.07 -0.68 -14.20
N ARG A 359 -30.67 -1.85 -14.45
CA ARG A 359 -31.16 -2.71 -13.37
C ARG A 359 -30.01 -3.27 -12.54
N THR A 360 -28.91 -3.65 -13.19
CA THR A 360 -27.70 -4.09 -12.50
C THR A 360 -27.07 -2.99 -11.67
N TRP A 361 -27.06 -1.74 -12.17
CA TRP A 361 -26.58 -0.59 -11.41
C TRP A 361 -27.45 -0.32 -10.17
N LEU A 362 -28.78 -0.42 -10.29
CA LEU A 362 -29.68 -0.28 -9.15
C LEU A 362 -29.44 -1.39 -8.11
N ALA A 363 -29.27 -2.62 -8.57
CA ALA A 363 -28.95 -3.76 -7.70
C ALA A 363 -27.61 -3.57 -6.97
N PHE A 364 -26.57 -3.05 -7.66
CA PHE A 364 -25.29 -2.73 -7.05
C PHE A 364 -25.44 -1.71 -5.91
N ASN A 365 -26.13 -0.60 -6.16
CA ASN A 365 -26.37 0.42 -5.13
C ASN A 365 -27.16 -0.14 -3.93
N LEU A 366 -28.14 -1.01 -4.18
CA LEU A 366 -28.90 -1.66 -3.12
C LEU A 366 -28.00 -2.57 -2.28
N THR A 367 -27.15 -3.38 -2.91
CA THR A 367 -26.18 -4.22 -2.20
C THR A 367 -25.25 -3.37 -1.34
N THR A 368 -24.68 -2.28 -1.88
CA THR A 368 -23.81 -1.36 -1.13
C THR A 368 -24.55 -0.73 0.05
N ALA A 369 -25.80 -0.30 -0.13
CA ALA A 369 -26.62 0.26 0.96
C ALA A 369 -26.89 -0.78 2.06
N VAL A 370 -27.20 -2.03 1.69
CA VAL A 370 -27.39 -3.12 2.64
C VAL A 370 -26.10 -3.43 3.39
N THR A 371 -24.96 -3.53 2.69
CA THR A 371 -23.66 -3.77 3.31
C THR A 371 -23.28 -2.67 4.30
N ASN A 372 -23.42 -1.39 3.92
CA ASN A 372 -23.16 -0.27 4.81
C ASN A 372 -24.12 -0.24 6.00
N GLY A 373 -25.40 -0.59 5.78
CA GLY A 373 -26.37 -0.73 6.86
C GLY A 373 -26.02 -1.84 7.85
N LEU A 374 -25.53 -2.98 7.37
CA LEU A 374 -25.09 -4.10 8.22
C LEU A 374 -23.86 -3.74 9.05
N PHE A 375 -22.91 -2.97 8.50
CA PHE A 375 -21.75 -2.51 9.26
C PHE A 375 -22.15 -1.69 10.49
N ALA A 376 -23.19 -0.87 10.39
CA ALA A 376 -23.70 -0.09 11.53
C ALA A 376 -24.32 -0.92 12.66
N PHE A 377 -24.58 -2.23 12.45
CA PHE A 377 -25.09 -3.15 13.47
C PHE A 377 -24.03 -4.09 14.04
N ILE A 378 -22.81 -4.07 13.49
CA ILE A 378 -21.69 -4.93 13.93
C ILE A 378 -20.76 -4.17 14.90
N GLU A 379 -20.87 -2.85 14.96
CA GLU A 379 -20.43 -2.04 16.11
C GLU A 379 -21.42 -2.15 17.28
#